data_AF-A0A954B1K0-F1
#
_entry.id   AF-A0A954B1K0-F1
#
_cell.length_a   1.000
_cell.length_b   1.000
_cell.length_c   1.000
_cell.angle_alpha   90.00
_cell.angle_beta   90.00
_cell.angle_gamma   90.00
#
_symmetry.space_group_name_H-M   'P 1'
#
loop_
_entity.id
_entity.type
_entity.pdbx_description
1 polymer ?
#
loop_
_entity_poly.entity_id
_entity_poly.type
_entity_poly.pdbx_seq_one_letter_code
_entity_poly.pdbx_strand_id
1 'polypeptide(L)'
;MFMARMCQQCGDCQMSYQDLRFDQQDAAARTGLAQRIVGGEVVVYRQALQAFDLYDLWREATLRGITKSVGKAAADRCLTDGFHRIHEWVSPTKIPELTDAVYAEIDPLASEFLERFMSGAFPDVDNFYYEKKPNVRFHIPYDLAQSFKKEFDEFAKDHGQGKIAAHGPHRDSWLDCPSNGLNLWFAMGRIRPGNGLTIYPEDYEGEYKFQPSGDIADGQKLHKAISFDLHPGDVVMFHTDHVHGSELNRTNETRFAISCRLSIDKPHFPNLHYHHYVNANWHKSAALRPLAELPAMFQPSFVNSLATRARFKLLGEGKPVPAPTAPEIIGTKVGDVIEVALADLPVGEVHGVSAALCVARLSEHEVVALTRRCPHAGGDLANGWVDGDAVVCPWHNLPYSARSGKSACESLPALKRVFCEIRGEKVIIDPKSIIAMDDGSDVAGAYAAAASDGDVQAG
;
A
#
# COMPACT_ATOMS: atom_id res chain seq x y z
N MET A 1 -6.20 -22.98 -15.46
CA MET A 1 -5.35 -23.24 -16.66
C MET A 1 -5.64 -22.25 -17.81
N PHE A 2 -6.03 -21.01 -17.50
CA PHE A 2 -6.36 -19.97 -18.49
C PHE A 2 -5.94 -18.59 -17.95
N MET A 3 -4.65 -18.43 -17.56
CA MET A 3 -4.00 -17.13 -17.33
C MET A 3 -2.48 -17.29 -17.15
N ALA A 4 -1.81 -18.00 -18.06
CA ALA A 4 -0.34 -18.16 -18.01
C ALA A 4 0.33 -18.26 -19.40
N ARG A 5 -0.28 -17.70 -20.45
CA ARG A 5 0.35 -17.67 -21.79
C ARG A 5 0.08 -16.34 -22.48
N MET A 6 0.95 -15.39 -22.17
CA MET A 6 1.28 -14.11 -22.82
C MET A 6 1.93 -13.31 -21.68
N CYS A 7 3.22 -13.02 -21.59
CA CYS A 7 4.25 -12.71 -22.56
C CYS A 7 5.60 -13.05 -21.89
N GLN A 8 6.40 -13.96 -22.45
CA GLN A 8 7.68 -14.38 -21.87
C GLN A 8 8.89 -13.98 -22.75
N GLN A 9 8.74 -12.99 -23.65
CA GLN A 9 9.75 -12.68 -24.66
C GLN A 9 10.14 -11.22 -24.86
N CYS A 10 9.68 -10.27 -24.04
CA CYS A 10 10.24 -8.92 -24.04
C CYS A 10 10.36 -8.43 -22.59
N GLY A 11 11.58 -8.05 -22.17
CA GLY A 11 11.90 -7.54 -20.84
C GLY A 11 11.36 -6.14 -20.53
N ASP A 12 10.23 -5.75 -21.14
CA ASP A 12 9.56 -4.45 -21.02
C ASP A 12 8.04 -4.63 -20.79
N CYS A 13 7.64 -5.64 -20.00
CA CYS A 13 6.24 -5.81 -19.62
C CYS A 13 5.92 -4.98 -18.37
N GLN A 14 6.14 -3.66 -18.42
CA GLN A 14 5.41 -2.77 -17.53
C GLN A 14 3.96 -2.78 -18.01
N MET A 15 3.05 -3.47 -17.29
CA MET A 15 1.62 -3.21 -17.48
C MET A 15 1.43 -1.71 -17.36
N SER A 16 1.04 -1.06 -18.45
CA SER A 16 0.88 0.38 -18.41
C SER A 16 -0.33 0.68 -17.53
N TYR A 17 -0.26 1.78 -16.82
CA TYR A 17 -1.37 2.32 -16.05
C TYR A 17 -2.70 2.42 -16.83
N GLN A 18 -2.64 2.51 -18.16
CA GLN A 18 -3.80 2.53 -19.04
C GLN A 18 -4.46 1.15 -19.19
N ASP A 19 -3.72 0.06 -18.94
CA ASP A 19 -4.19 -1.32 -19.09
C ASP A 19 -5.04 -1.81 -17.90
N LEU A 20 -5.03 -1.09 -16.77
CA LEU A 20 -5.87 -1.36 -15.59
C LEU A 20 -7.21 -0.59 -15.61
N ARG A 21 -7.53 0.06 -16.73
CA ARG A 21 -8.76 0.84 -16.88
C ARG A 21 -9.96 -0.09 -17.03
N PHE A 22 -10.91 0.06 -16.12
CA PHE A 22 -12.25 -0.50 -16.28
C PHE A 22 -13.04 0.35 -17.29
N ASP A 23 -13.57 -0.28 -18.35
CA ASP A 23 -14.49 0.41 -19.27
C ASP A 23 -15.81 0.70 -18.55
N GLN A 24 -16.06 1.98 -18.31
CA GLN A 24 -17.15 2.48 -17.47
C GLN A 24 -18.48 2.53 -18.21
N GLN A 25 -18.46 2.49 -19.54
CA GLN A 25 -19.65 2.69 -20.37
C GLN A 25 -20.39 1.40 -20.65
N ASP A 26 -19.75 0.24 -20.44
CA ASP A 26 -20.34 -1.07 -20.67
C ASP A 26 -20.85 -1.71 -19.37
N ALA A 27 -22.18 -1.74 -19.21
CA ALA A 27 -22.80 -2.44 -18.09
C ALA A 27 -22.49 -3.95 -18.10
N ALA A 28 -22.27 -4.57 -19.28
CA ALA A 28 -21.90 -5.97 -19.39
C ALA A 28 -20.48 -6.24 -18.87
N ALA A 29 -19.57 -5.25 -18.94
CA ALA A 29 -18.23 -5.37 -18.36
C ALA A 29 -18.24 -5.46 -16.82
N ARG A 30 -19.32 -5.00 -16.17
CA ARG A 30 -19.52 -5.09 -14.70
C ARG A 30 -20.10 -6.44 -14.26
N THR A 31 -20.68 -7.21 -15.17
CA THR A 31 -21.21 -8.54 -14.85
C THR A 31 -20.07 -9.47 -14.43
N GLY A 32 -20.23 -10.14 -13.28
CA GLY A 32 -19.20 -11.01 -12.70
C GLY A 32 -17.95 -10.30 -12.17
N LEU A 33 -17.97 -8.96 -12.07
CA LEU A 33 -16.82 -8.16 -11.61
C LEU A 33 -16.36 -8.56 -10.21
N ALA A 34 -17.30 -8.84 -9.31
CA ALA A 34 -16.96 -9.21 -7.94
C ALA A 34 -16.19 -10.54 -7.90
N GLN A 35 -16.60 -11.53 -8.69
CA GLN A 35 -15.93 -12.84 -8.78
C GLN A 35 -14.56 -12.74 -9.44
N ARG A 36 -14.41 -11.85 -10.43
CA ARG A 36 -13.11 -11.56 -11.05
C ARG A 36 -12.12 -10.95 -10.07
N ILE A 37 -12.56 -9.94 -9.32
CA ILE A 37 -11.75 -9.35 -8.24
C ILE A 37 -11.44 -10.42 -7.20
N VAL A 38 -12.43 -11.23 -6.82
CA VAL A 38 -12.21 -12.32 -5.87
C VAL A 38 -11.21 -13.36 -6.41
N GLY A 39 -11.13 -13.53 -7.73
CA GLY A 39 -10.16 -14.37 -8.43
C GLY A 39 -8.78 -13.73 -8.60
N GLY A 40 -8.52 -12.57 -8.00
CA GLY A 40 -7.22 -11.90 -8.02
C GLY A 40 -7.11 -10.72 -8.98
N GLU A 41 -8.16 -10.36 -9.72
CA GLU A 41 -8.11 -9.19 -10.59
C GLU A 41 -8.04 -7.87 -9.78
N VAL A 42 -7.13 -6.97 -10.20
CA VAL A 42 -7.02 -5.61 -9.66
C VAL A 42 -7.64 -4.65 -10.67
N VAL A 43 -8.60 -3.85 -10.24
CA VAL A 43 -9.41 -3.01 -11.13
C VAL A 43 -9.32 -1.55 -10.71
N VAL A 44 -9.13 -0.64 -11.67
CA VAL A 44 -9.30 0.80 -11.44
C VAL A 44 -10.53 1.32 -12.18
N TYR A 45 -11.58 1.66 -11.43
CA TYR A 45 -12.79 2.31 -11.94
C TYR A 45 -12.59 3.81 -11.90
N ARG A 46 -12.29 4.44 -13.04
CA ARG A 46 -12.12 5.90 -13.10
C ARG A 46 -13.44 6.62 -12.93
N GLN A 47 -13.42 7.76 -12.26
CA GLN A 47 -14.58 8.63 -12.03
C GLN A 47 -15.83 7.88 -11.52
N ALA A 48 -15.64 6.77 -10.81
CA ALA A 48 -16.75 5.91 -10.37
C ALA A 48 -17.69 6.68 -9.44
N LEU A 49 -17.12 7.55 -8.58
CA LEU A 49 -17.93 8.34 -7.66
C LEU A 49 -18.78 9.39 -8.36
N GLN A 50 -18.31 9.95 -9.48
CA GLN A 50 -19.10 10.84 -10.32
C GLN A 50 -20.18 10.05 -11.08
N ALA A 51 -19.83 8.88 -11.62
CA ALA A 51 -20.77 8.02 -12.35
C ALA A 51 -21.99 7.59 -11.51
N PHE A 52 -21.82 7.49 -10.18
CA PHE A 52 -22.89 7.12 -9.25
C PHE A 52 -23.43 8.28 -8.40
N ASP A 53 -23.03 9.52 -8.69
CA ASP A 53 -23.43 10.72 -7.95
C ASP A 53 -23.15 10.61 -6.43
N LEU A 54 -21.97 10.10 -6.10
CA LEU A 54 -21.50 9.80 -4.75
C LEU A 54 -20.34 10.67 -4.30
N TYR A 55 -19.62 11.32 -5.22
CA TYR A 55 -18.43 12.10 -4.88
C TYR A 55 -18.76 13.24 -3.91
N ASP A 56 -19.83 13.99 -4.18
CA ASP A 56 -20.20 15.17 -3.40
C ASP A 56 -20.65 14.81 -1.98
N LEU A 57 -21.26 13.64 -1.79
CA LEU A 57 -21.72 13.15 -0.48
C LEU A 57 -20.56 13.09 0.54
N TRP A 58 -19.45 12.46 0.17
CA TRP A 58 -18.28 12.37 1.04
C TRP A 58 -17.38 13.60 0.98
N ARG A 59 -17.35 14.32 -0.15
CA ARG A 59 -16.63 15.61 -0.25
C ARG A 59 -17.19 16.62 0.75
N GLU A 60 -18.51 16.80 0.79
CA GLU A 60 -19.16 17.75 1.71
C GLU A 60 -19.01 17.34 3.17
N ALA A 61 -19.14 16.04 3.48
CA ALA A 61 -18.88 15.51 4.82
C ALA A 61 -17.43 15.79 5.27
N THR A 62 -16.47 15.60 4.37
CA THR A 62 -15.07 15.93 4.62
C THR A 62 -14.89 17.42 4.92
N LEU A 63 -15.48 18.30 4.10
CA LEU A 63 -15.40 19.76 4.32
C LEU A 63 -16.02 20.19 5.65
N ARG A 64 -17.11 19.54 6.09
CA ARG A 64 -17.67 19.76 7.43
C ARG A 64 -16.72 19.34 8.53
N GLY A 65 -16.08 18.17 8.41
CA GLY A 65 -15.10 17.67 9.38
C GLY A 65 -13.88 18.59 9.50
N ILE A 66 -13.36 19.05 8.37
CA ILE A 66 -12.28 20.05 8.30
C ILE A 66 -12.72 21.37 8.96
N THR A 67 -13.92 21.86 8.64
CA THR A 67 -14.46 23.09 9.24
C THR A 67 -14.56 23.01 10.76
N LYS A 68 -14.99 21.86 11.29
CA LYS A 68 -15.16 21.62 12.74
C LYS A 68 -13.83 21.51 13.49
N SER A 69 -12.79 20.97 12.87
CA SER A 69 -11.49 20.69 13.51
C SER A 69 -10.47 21.81 13.33
N VAL A 70 -10.32 22.31 12.10
CA VAL A 70 -9.24 23.25 11.74
C VAL A 70 -9.76 24.58 11.19
N GLY A 71 -11.09 24.72 11.06
CA GLY A 71 -11.76 25.97 10.75
C GLY A 71 -12.18 26.13 9.28
N LYS A 72 -13.14 27.02 9.06
CA LYS A 72 -13.76 27.27 7.74
C LYS A 72 -12.74 27.69 6.68
N ALA A 73 -11.74 28.48 7.04
CA ALA A 73 -10.74 28.96 6.09
C ALA A 73 -9.99 27.80 5.41
N ALA A 74 -9.58 26.77 6.16
CA ALA A 74 -8.92 25.59 5.60
C ALA A 74 -9.87 24.78 4.70
N ALA A 75 -11.15 24.66 5.07
CA ALA A 75 -12.15 24.00 4.24
C ALA A 75 -12.39 24.75 2.92
N ASP A 76 -12.48 26.08 2.94
CA ASP A 76 -12.62 26.91 1.74
C ASP A 76 -11.40 26.76 0.81
N ARG A 77 -10.18 26.64 1.37
CA ARG A 77 -8.96 26.33 0.60
C ARG A 77 -9.01 24.92 0.00
N CYS A 78 -9.45 23.91 0.76
CA CYS A 78 -9.61 22.55 0.21
C CYS A 78 -10.64 22.49 -0.93
N LEU A 79 -11.71 23.30 -0.86
CA LEU A 79 -12.70 23.38 -1.92
C LEU A 79 -12.14 24.03 -3.19
N THR A 80 -11.30 25.06 -3.05
CA THR A 80 -10.75 25.83 -4.18
C THR A 80 -9.51 25.17 -4.79
N ASP A 81 -8.59 24.72 -3.94
CA ASP A 81 -7.25 24.25 -4.31
C ASP A 81 -7.13 22.72 -4.29
N GLY A 82 -8.12 22.01 -3.72
CA GLY A 82 -8.15 20.56 -3.57
C GLY A 82 -7.51 20.05 -2.26
N PHE A 83 -7.92 18.84 -1.85
CA PHE A 83 -7.42 18.20 -0.61
C PHE A 83 -5.93 17.83 -0.67
N HIS A 84 -5.36 17.65 -1.86
CA HIS A 84 -3.95 17.29 -2.05
C HIS A 84 -2.97 18.35 -1.50
N ARG A 85 -3.46 19.57 -1.24
CA ARG A 85 -2.66 20.67 -0.69
C ARG A 85 -2.98 20.99 0.76
N ILE A 86 -3.78 20.15 1.44
CA ILE A 86 -4.27 20.45 2.80
C ILE A 86 -3.15 20.74 3.81
N HIS A 87 -2.00 20.09 3.65
CA HIS A 87 -0.80 20.30 4.47
C HIS A 87 -0.17 21.69 4.34
N GLU A 88 -0.51 22.48 3.32
CA GLU A 88 -0.05 23.87 3.16
C GLU A 88 -0.81 24.84 4.08
N TRP A 89 -2.02 24.46 4.51
CA TRP A 89 -2.91 25.31 5.34
C TRP A 89 -3.17 24.75 6.72
N VAL A 90 -2.91 23.45 6.91
CA VAL A 90 -3.13 22.74 8.17
C VAL A 90 -1.79 22.27 8.72
N SER A 91 -1.48 22.70 9.94
CA SER A 91 -0.30 22.24 10.66
C SER A 91 -0.29 20.70 10.75
N PRO A 92 0.86 20.02 10.55
CA PRO A 92 0.98 18.57 10.73
C PRO A 92 0.44 18.06 12.07
N THR A 93 0.59 18.83 13.15
CA THR A 93 0.06 18.51 14.48
C THR A 93 -1.47 18.42 14.56
N LYS A 94 -2.18 19.00 13.58
CA LYS A 94 -3.64 19.01 13.49
C LYS A 94 -4.18 17.91 12.58
N ILE A 95 -3.33 17.20 11.82
CA ILE A 95 -3.77 16.13 10.92
C ILE A 95 -4.47 14.98 11.67
N PRO A 96 -4.01 14.52 12.86
CA PRO A 96 -4.74 13.53 13.64
C PRO A 96 -6.17 13.97 14.00
N GLU A 97 -6.32 15.14 14.63
CA GLU A 97 -7.62 15.71 15.04
C GLU A 97 -8.54 15.94 13.82
N LEU A 98 -7.98 16.43 12.71
CA LEU A 98 -8.71 16.61 11.46
C LEU A 98 -9.23 15.27 10.93
N THR A 99 -8.39 14.24 10.96
CA THR A 99 -8.75 12.89 10.47
C THR A 99 -9.93 12.34 11.27
N ASP A 100 -9.92 12.46 12.60
CA ASP A 100 -11.03 12.04 13.46
C ASP A 100 -12.31 12.84 13.22
N ALA A 101 -12.19 14.15 13.00
CA ALA A 101 -13.35 14.98 12.70
C ALA A 101 -13.99 14.63 11.35
N VAL A 102 -13.17 14.35 10.32
CA VAL A 102 -13.65 13.85 9.03
C VAL A 102 -14.29 12.47 9.19
N TYR A 103 -13.67 11.60 9.99
CA TYR A 103 -14.20 10.28 10.29
C TYR A 103 -15.63 10.35 10.85
N ALA A 104 -15.85 11.22 11.85
CA ALA A 104 -17.14 11.41 12.49
C ALA A 104 -18.25 11.90 11.54
N GLU A 105 -17.89 12.60 10.46
CA GLU A 105 -18.84 13.05 9.43
C GLU A 105 -19.13 11.97 8.38
N ILE A 106 -18.16 11.09 8.10
CA ILE A 106 -18.25 10.06 7.07
C ILE A 106 -18.96 8.80 7.59
N ASP A 107 -18.68 8.38 8.83
CA ASP A 107 -19.21 7.14 9.43
C ASP A 107 -20.75 7.01 9.33
N PRO A 108 -21.56 8.05 9.63
CA PRO A 108 -23.02 7.96 9.51
C PRO A 108 -23.52 7.76 8.07
N LEU A 109 -22.72 8.14 7.07
CA LEU A 109 -23.07 8.09 5.65
C LEU A 109 -22.57 6.81 4.96
N ALA A 110 -21.71 6.04 5.62
CA ALA A 110 -20.98 4.93 5.01
C ALA A 110 -21.91 3.82 4.47
N SER A 111 -22.98 3.50 5.21
CA SER A 111 -23.93 2.46 4.78
C SER A 111 -24.67 2.85 3.50
N GLU A 112 -25.28 4.05 3.47
CA GLU A 112 -26.02 4.51 2.30
C GLU A 112 -25.11 4.62 1.09
N PHE A 113 -23.90 5.16 1.30
CA PHE A 113 -22.89 5.26 0.27
C PHE A 113 -22.53 3.90 -0.32
N LEU A 114 -22.20 2.92 0.54
CA LEU A 114 -21.79 1.58 0.08
C LEU A 114 -22.94 0.86 -0.63
N GLU A 115 -24.17 0.99 -0.15
CA GLU A 115 -25.32 0.39 -0.84
C GLU A 115 -25.52 0.95 -2.25
N ARG A 116 -25.42 2.28 -2.40
CA ARG A 116 -25.51 2.95 -3.72
C ARG A 116 -24.35 2.57 -4.62
N PHE A 117 -23.12 2.55 -4.09
CA PHE A 117 -21.94 2.16 -4.86
C PHE A 117 -22.03 0.70 -5.32
N MET A 118 -22.37 -0.21 -4.41
CA MET A 118 -22.49 -1.63 -4.73
C MET A 118 -23.58 -1.90 -5.78
N SER A 119 -24.75 -1.25 -5.65
CA SER A 119 -25.82 -1.37 -6.65
C SER A 119 -25.41 -0.90 -8.03
N GLY A 120 -24.48 0.07 -8.13
CA GLY A 120 -24.04 0.61 -9.42
C GLY A 120 -22.86 -0.16 -10.01
N ALA A 121 -21.86 -0.46 -9.19
CA ALA A 121 -20.60 -1.07 -9.61
C ALA A 121 -20.69 -2.60 -9.76
N PHE A 122 -21.57 -3.26 -9.00
CA PHE A 122 -21.68 -4.72 -8.92
C PHE A 122 -23.14 -5.17 -9.14
N PRO A 123 -23.65 -5.13 -10.39
CA PRO A 123 -25.06 -5.37 -10.67
C PRO A 123 -25.56 -6.78 -10.30
N ASP A 124 -24.67 -7.77 -10.20
CA ASP A 124 -25.01 -9.16 -9.86
C ASP A 124 -24.86 -9.48 -8.36
N VAL A 125 -24.60 -8.47 -7.52
CA VAL A 125 -24.42 -8.65 -6.06
C VAL A 125 -25.65 -8.14 -5.32
N ASP A 126 -26.58 -9.05 -5.03
CA ASP A 126 -27.86 -8.75 -4.35
C ASP A 126 -27.73 -8.58 -2.83
N ASN A 127 -26.66 -9.11 -2.24
CA ASN A 127 -26.40 -9.06 -0.81
C ASN A 127 -24.90 -9.03 -0.58
N PHE A 128 -24.47 -8.33 0.46
CA PHE A 128 -23.07 -8.27 0.87
C PHE A 128 -22.96 -7.96 2.36
N TYR A 129 -21.75 -8.08 2.88
CA TYR A 129 -21.37 -7.71 4.22
C TYR A 129 -20.27 -6.68 4.16
N TYR A 130 -20.37 -5.58 4.89
CA TYR A 130 -19.34 -4.55 4.92
C TYR A 130 -18.81 -4.32 6.32
N GLU A 131 -17.53 -3.97 6.40
CA GLU A 131 -16.92 -3.45 7.61
C GLU A 131 -17.67 -2.17 8.00
N LYS A 132 -18.24 -2.13 9.21
CA LYS A 132 -19.10 -1.03 9.66
C LYS A 132 -18.44 0.35 9.55
N LYS A 133 -17.12 0.36 9.69
CA LYS A 133 -16.28 1.53 9.90
C LYS A 133 -15.41 1.77 8.66
N PRO A 134 -15.64 2.84 7.88
CA PRO A 134 -14.75 3.20 6.78
C PRO A 134 -13.40 3.67 7.34
N ASN A 135 -12.39 3.74 6.48
CA ASN A 135 -11.03 4.11 6.85
C ASN A 135 -10.61 5.38 6.12
N VAL A 136 -10.66 6.51 6.82
CA VAL A 136 -10.21 7.83 6.35
C VAL A 136 -8.70 7.93 6.47
N ARG A 137 -8.03 8.41 5.41
CA ARG A 137 -6.56 8.47 5.34
C ARG A 137 -6.07 9.82 4.82
N PHE A 138 -5.38 10.58 5.65
CA PHE A 138 -4.65 11.79 5.26
C PHE A 138 -3.14 11.56 5.44
N HIS A 139 -2.46 11.23 4.34
CA HIS A 139 -1.01 11.04 4.32
C HIS A 139 -0.34 12.29 3.77
N ILE A 140 0.16 13.14 4.64
CA ILE A 140 0.94 14.31 4.25
C ILE A 140 2.36 13.90 3.79
N PRO A 141 3.12 14.78 3.10
CA PRO A 141 4.51 14.51 2.73
C PRO A 141 5.35 14.04 3.93
N TYR A 142 6.16 13.00 3.73
CA TYR A 142 6.91 12.33 4.80
C TYR A 142 7.88 13.29 5.49
N ASP A 143 8.58 14.14 4.74
CA ASP A 143 9.54 15.10 5.30
C ASP A 143 8.86 16.10 6.26
N LEU A 144 7.58 16.39 6.06
CA LEU A 144 6.76 17.16 7.01
C LEU A 144 6.33 16.29 8.20
N ALA A 145 5.78 15.10 7.95
CA ALA A 145 5.26 14.21 9.01
C ALA A 145 6.34 13.75 9.99
N GLN A 146 7.55 13.45 9.51
CA GLN A 146 8.63 12.86 10.30
C GLN A 146 9.08 13.75 11.46
N SER A 147 8.95 15.07 11.32
CA SER A 147 9.24 16.03 12.40
C SER A 147 8.23 15.97 13.56
N PHE A 148 7.08 15.32 13.34
CA PHE A 148 5.99 15.11 14.29
C PHE A 148 5.69 13.61 14.47
N LYS A 149 6.75 12.78 14.36
CA LYS A 149 6.62 11.32 14.41
C LYS A 149 5.90 10.84 15.67
N LYS A 150 6.12 11.50 16.82
CA LYS A 150 5.50 11.10 18.09
C LYS A 150 3.99 11.19 18.03
N GLU A 151 3.45 12.31 17.56
CA GLU A 151 2.02 12.55 17.41
C GLU A 151 1.39 11.55 16.42
N PHE A 152 2.09 11.26 15.32
CA PHE A 152 1.65 10.29 14.33
C PHE A 152 1.66 8.85 14.87
N ASP A 153 2.71 8.48 15.61
CA ASP A 153 2.82 7.17 16.28
C ASP A 153 1.74 7.00 17.35
N GLU A 154 1.42 8.06 18.11
CA GLU A 154 0.35 8.05 19.11
C GLU A 154 -1.02 7.82 18.45
N PHE A 155 -1.33 8.54 17.38
CA PHE A 155 -2.56 8.31 16.62
C PHE A 155 -2.64 6.90 16.04
N ALA A 156 -1.54 6.38 15.49
CA ALA A 156 -1.50 5.05 14.88
C ALA A 156 -1.69 3.90 15.89
N LYS A 157 -1.38 4.10 17.18
CA LYS A 157 -1.66 3.10 18.23
C LYS A 157 -3.16 2.86 18.41
N ASP A 158 -3.96 3.92 18.33
CA ASP A 158 -5.40 3.85 18.60
C ASP A 158 -6.21 3.55 17.33
N HIS A 159 -5.69 3.92 16.16
CA HIS A 159 -6.41 3.83 14.88
C HIS A 159 -5.85 2.78 13.91
N GLY A 160 -4.69 2.19 14.23
CA GLY A 160 -3.96 1.27 13.37
C GLY A 160 -2.99 1.97 12.42
N GLN A 161 -2.02 1.20 11.90
CA GLN A 161 -1.06 1.67 10.90
C GLN A 161 -1.75 1.95 9.55
N GLY A 162 -1.17 2.83 8.72
CA GLY A 162 -1.69 3.12 7.39
C GLY A 162 -2.72 4.26 7.30
N LYS A 163 -3.18 4.83 8.43
CA LYS A 163 -4.18 5.92 8.42
C LYS A 163 -3.55 7.25 8.02
N ILE A 164 -2.46 7.61 8.69
CA ILE A 164 -1.72 8.86 8.46
C ILE A 164 -0.22 8.63 8.24
N ALA A 165 0.25 7.39 8.41
CA ALA A 165 1.63 6.96 8.20
C ALA A 165 1.65 5.68 7.35
N ALA A 166 2.73 5.46 6.59
CA ALA A 166 2.84 4.30 5.69
C ALA A 166 2.74 2.97 6.46
N HIS A 167 2.16 1.95 5.81
CA HIS A 167 2.04 0.60 6.33
C HIS A 167 2.78 -0.34 5.37
N GLY A 168 3.55 -1.26 5.95
CA GLY A 168 4.27 -2.26 5.18
C GLY A 168 3.35 -3.25 4.45
N PRO A 169 3.93 -4.13 3.63
CA PRO A 169 3.19 -5.12 2.87
C PRO A 169 2.50 -6.11 3.80
N HIS A 170 1.21 -6.33 3.61
CA HIS A 170 0.40 -7.26 4.38
C HIS A 170 -0.75 -7.82 3.52
N ARG A 171 -1.41 -8.85 4.04
CA ARG A 171 -2.78 -9.21 3.64
C ARG A 171 -3.72 -8.78 4.75
N ASP A 172 -4.89 -8.28 4.39
CA ASP A 172 -5.90 -7.88 5.38
C ASP A 172 -6.27 -9.07 6.30
N SER A 173 -6.28 -10.31 5.79
CA SER A 173 -6.58 -11.48 6.61
C SER A 173 -5.51 -11.88 7.63
N TRP A 174 -4.25 -11.44 7.47
CA TRP A 174 -3.17 -11.69 8.45
C TRP A 174 -3.40 -10.94 9.76
N LEU A 175 -4.20 -9.86 9.68
CA LEU A 175 -4.68 -9.08 10.80
C LEU A 175 -5.96 -9.73 11.35
N ASP A 176 -7.10 -9.13 11.03
CA ASP A 176 -8.39 -9.34 11.65
C ASP A 176 -9.57 -9.07 10.68
N CYS A 177 -9.30 -9.14 9.38
CA CYS A 177 -10.27 -8.97 8.31
C CYS A 177 -10.56 -10.30 7.56
N PRO A 178 -11.74 -10.44 6.90
CA PRO A 178 -12.07 -11.63 6.13
C PRO A 178 -11.09 -11.92 5.00
N SER A 179 -10.83 -13.21 4.77
CA SER A 179 -9.98 -13.70 3.67
C SER A 179 -10.70 -13.84 2.33
N ASN A 180 -11.99 -13.50 2.26
CA ASN A 180 -12.81 -13.54 1.04
C ASN A 180 -13.43 -12.17 0.74
N GLY A 181 -12.72 -11.12 1.11
CA GLY A 181 -13.20 -9.75 1.00
C GLY A 181 -12.76 -9.05 -0.28
N LEU A 182 -13.44 -7.95 -0.56
CA LEU A 182 -13.05 -6.91 -1.50
C LEU A 182 -12.66 -5.68 -0.71
N ASN A 183 -11.58 -5.05 -1.14
CA ASN A 183 -11.14 -3.75 -0.67
C ASN A 183 -11.51 -2.70 -1.72
N LEU A 184 -12.26 -1.69 -1.32
CA LEU A 184 -12.66 -0.55 -2.14
C LEU A 184 -11.89 0.67 -1.66
N TRP A 185 -11.03 1.21 -2.52
CA TRP A 185 -10.15 2.32 -2.18
C TRP A 185 -10.46 3.54 -3.02
N PHE A 186 -11.14 4.51 -2.41
CA PHE A 186 -11.71 5.69 -3.04
C PHE A 186 -10.74 6.86 -2.96
N ALA A 187 -10.29 7.34 -4.12
CA ALA A 187 -9.47 8.55 -4.21
C ALA A 187 -10.35 9.78 -3.95
N MET A 188 -10.13 10.47 -2.83
CA MET A 188 -10.87 11.71 -2.51
C MET A 188 -10.05 12.96 -2.82
N GLY A 189 -8.72 12.85 -2.81
CA GLY A 189 -7.79 13.80 -3.40
C GLY A 189 -7.05 13.20 -4.59
N ARG A 190 -6.13 13.99 -5.17
CA ARG A 190 -5.16 13.49 -6.16
C ARG A 190 -4.18 12.56 -5.48
N ILE A 191 -3.79 11.49 -6.16
CA ILE A 191 -2.91 10.44 -5.64
C ILE A 191 -1.94 10.11 -6.75
N ARG A 192 -0.65 10.06 -6.43
CA ARG A 192 0.43 9.95 -7.41
C ARG A 192 1.31 8.73 -7.05
N PRO A 193 1.98 8.13 -8.03
CA PRO A 193 3.09 7.24 -7.74
C PRO A 193 4.10 7.94 -6.81
N GLY A 194 4.39 7.31 -5.68
CA GLY A 194 5.15 7.89 -4.57
C GLY A 194 4.31 8.37 -3.38
N ASN A 195 2.98 8.27 -3.40
CA ASN A 195 2.18 8.47 -2.20
C ASN A 195 1.02 7.47 -2.03
N GLY A 196 0.78 6.62 -3.02
CA GLY A 196 -0.43 5.80 -3.14
C GLY A 196 -0.43 4.48 -2.36
N LEU A 197 -1.42 3.65 -2.71
CA LEU A 197 -1.50 2.23 -2.36
C LEU A 197 -0.56 1.44 -3.28
N THR A 198 0.10 0.43 -2.75
CA THR A 198 0.83 -0.58 -3.56
C THR A 198 0.11 -1.91 -3.50
N ILE A 199 0.06 -2.61 -4.63
CA ILE A 199 -0.44 -3.99 -4.71
C ILE A 199 0.64 -4.85 -5.35
N TYR A 200 0.73 -6.11 -4.95
CA TYR A 200 1.67 -7.09 -5.47
C TYR A 200 0.91 -8.22 -6.20
N PRO A 201 0.52 -8.04 -7.48
CA PRO A 201 -0.40 -8.96 -8.15
C PRO A 201 0.18 -10.36 -8.34
N GLU A 202 1.48 -10.44 -8.60
CA GLU A 202 2.22 -11.72 -8.76
C GLU A 202 2.33 -12.49 -7.43
N ASP A 203 2.16 -11.82 -6.30
CA ASP A 203 2.21 -12.41 -4.96
C ASP A 203 0.82 -12.79 -4.41
N TYR A 204 -0.21 -12.81 -5.26
CA TYR A 204 -1.57 -13.20 -4.88
C TYR A 204 -1.67 -14.66 -4.43
N GLU A 205 -1.12 -15.61 -5.21
CA GLU A 205 -1.20 -17.05 -4.94
C GLU A 205 -0.03 -17.58 -4.07
N GLY A 206 0.76 -16.70 -3.43
CA GLY A 206 1.92 -17.10 -2.62
C GLY A 206 1.62 -17.46 -1.15
N GLU A 207 2.50 -18.26 -0.55
CA GLU A 207 2.54 -18.51 0.90
C GLU A 207 3.66 -17.69 1.56
N TYR A 208 3.28 -16.78 2.47
CA TYR A 208 4.24 -15.90 3.16
C TYR A 208 4.13 -16.05 4.67
N LYS A 209 5.27 -15.86 5.34
CA LYS A 209 5.32 -15.64 6.79
C LYS A 209 5.07 -14.16 7.09
N PHE A 210 4.38 -13.89 8.19
CA PHE A 210 4.02 -12.53 8.63
C PHE A 210 4.20 -12.37 10.13
N GLN A 211 4.54 -11.15 10.54
CA GLN A 211 4.77 -10.76 11.92
C GLN A 211 3.43 -10.67 12.68
N PRO A 212 3.43 -10.70 14.04
CA PRO A 212 2.20 -10.50 14.80
C PRO A 212 1.49 -9.17 14.51
N SER A 213 2.24 -8.15 14.06
CA SER A 213 1.71 -6.86 13.60
C SER A 213 0.88 -6.96 12.32
N GLY A 214 0.92 -8.09 11.61
CA GLY A 214 0.29 -8.31 10.32
C GLY A 214 1.17 -7.98 9.12
N ASP A 215 2.30 -7.31 9.31
CA ASP A 215 3.25 -7.04 8.23
C ASP A 215 3.96 -8.32 7.80
N ILE A 216 4.39 -8.37 6.54
CA ILE A 216 5.23 -9.44 6.03
C ILE A 216 6.50 -9.62 6.89
N ALA A 217 6.92 -10.87 7.09
CA ALA A 217 8.10 -11.17 7.87
C ALA A 217 9.39 -10.83 7.11
N ASP A 218 10.45 -10.55 7.86
CA ASP A 218 11.80 -10.37 7.31
C ASP A 218 12.24 -11.59 6.48
N GLY A 219 12.98 -11.31 5.39
CA GLY A 219 13.50 -12.36 4.51
C GLY A 219 12.48 -12.94 3.53
N GLN A 220 11.25 -12.41 3.47
CA GLN A 220 10.30 -12.74 2.40
C GLN A 220 10.58 -11.86 1.18
N LYS A 221 10.87 -12.47 0.03
CA LYS A 221 11.05 -11.78 -1.27
C LYS A 221 9.67 -11.62 -1.92
N LEU A 222 9.34 -10.39 -2.29
CA LEU A 222 8.13 -10.04 -3.02
C LEU A 222 8.51 -9.69 -4.46
N HIS A 223 7.56 -9.83 -5.38
CA HIS A 223 7.69 -9.33 -6.74
C HIS A 223 7.55 -7.80 -6.75
N LYS A 224 7.74 -7.19 -7.91
CA LYS A 224 7.60 -5.74 -8.06
C LYS A 224 6.15 -5.33 -7.81
N ALA A 225 5.97 -4.34 -6.93
CA ALA A 225 4.66 -3.75 -6.69
C ALA A 225 4.18 -2.91 -7.89
N ILE A 226 2.86 -2.82 -8.06
CA ILE A 226 2.21 -1.79 -8.87
C ILE A 226 1.75 -0.63 -7.99
N SER A 227 1.84 0.60 -8.53
CA SER A 227 1.35 1.84 -7.93
C SER A 227 0.34 2.53 -8.86
N PHE A 228 -0.39 3.51 -8.34
CA PHE A 228 -1.50 4.15 -9.07
C PHE A 228 -1.36 5.67 -9.10
N ASP A 229 -1.66 6.26 -10.26
CA ASP A 229 -2.02 7.67 -10.41
C ASP A 229 -3.57 7.79 -10.37
N LEU A 230 -4.16 8.53 -9.46
CA LEU A 230 -5.62 8.54 -9.30
C LEU A 230 -6.13 9.96 -9.20
N HIS A 231 -7.19 10.23 -9.95
CA HIS A 231 -7.93 11.47 -9.86
C HIS A 231 -9.02 11.33 -8.79
N PRO A 232 -9.45 12.45 -8.18
CA PRO A 232 -10.57 12.41 -7.24
C PRO A 232 -11.82 11.77 -7.88
N GLY A 233 -12.35 10.74 -7.21
CA GLY A 233 -13.48 9.93 -7.67
C GLY A 233 -13.12 8.61 -8.34
N ASP A 234 -11.83 8.37 -8.62
CA ASP A 234 -11.34 7.06 -9.03
C ASP A 234 -11.39 6.07 -7.87
N VAL A 235 -11.59 4.77 -8.18
CA VAL A 235 -11.67 3.70 -7.19
C VAL A 235 -10.78 2.54 -7.61
N VAL A 236 -9.86 2.15 -6.72
CA VAL A 236 -9.11 0.90 -6.86
C VAL A 236 -9.88 -0.19 -6.12
N MET A 237 -10.12 -1.31 -6.78
CA MET A 237 -10.85 -2.46 -6.25
C MET A 237 -10.00 -3.71 -6.41
N PHE A 238 -9.82 -4.44 -5.31
CA PHE A 238 -8.94 -5.61 -5.28
C PHE A 238 -9.36 -6.58 -4.16
N HIS A 239 -8.94 -7.83 -4.25
CA HIS A 239 -9.16 -8.83 -3.20
C HIS A 239 -8.40 -8.45 -1.92
N THR A 240 -9.01 -8.58 -0.73
CA THR A 240 -8.38 -8.23 0.58
C THR A 240 -7.06 -8.96 0.87
N ASP A 241 -6.93 -10.20 0.38
CA ASP A 241 -5.72 -11.03 0.44
C ASP A 241 -4.72 -10.88 -0.72
N HIS A 242 -4.85 -9.85 -1.56
CA HIS A 242 -3.64 -9.38 -2.25
C HIS A 242 -2.62 -8.92 -1.22
N VAL A 243 -1.35 -9.25 -1.40
CA VAL A 243 -0.30 -8.56 -0.65
C VAL A 243 -0.33 -7.10 -1.12
N HIS A 244 -0.45 -6.17 -0.18
CA HIS A 244 -0.57 -4.74 -0.47
C HIS A 244 0.03 -3.91 0.65
N GLY A 245 0.41 -2.67 0.35
CA GLY A 245 1.06 -1.77 1.29
C GLY A 245 0.77 -0.31 0.97
N SER A 246 1.49 0.61 1.61
CA SER A 246 1.46 2.02 1.22
C SER A 246 2.84 2.50 0.83
N GLU A 247 2.90 3.31 -0.21
CA GLU A 247 4.11 4.06 -0.50
C GLU A 247 4.40 5.02 0.66
N LEU A 248 5.70 5.21 0.93
CA LEU A 248 6.11 6.35 1.75
C LEU A 248 5.81 7.61 0.95
N ASN A 249 5.04 8.56 1.52
CA ASN A 249 4.68 9.77 0.79
C ASN A 249 5.93 10.65 0.53
N ARG A 250 6.53 10.45 -0.62
CA ARG A 250 7.72 11.15 -1.12
C ARG A 250 7.37 12.26 -2.11
N THR A 251 6.08 12.60 -2.20
CA THR A 251 5.56 13.67 -3.06
C THR A 251 5.37 14.95 -2.24
N ASN A 252 5.13 16.06 -2.91
CA ASN A 252 4.69 17.31 -2.28
C ASN A 252 3.16 17.39 -2.11
N GLU A 253 2.42 16.30 -2.35
CA GLU A 253 0.96 16.24 -2.25
C GLU A 253 0.53 15.39 -1.05
N THR A 254 -0.52 15.80 -0.35
CA THR A 254 -1.23 14.96 0.62
C THR A 254 -2.09 13.93 -0.11
N ARG A 255 -1.84 12.65 0.13
CA ARG A 255 -2.81 11.61 -0.25
C ARG A 255 -4.03 11.71 0.67
N PHE A 256 -5.20 11.93 0.09
CA PHE A 256 -6.48 11.77 0.75
C PHE A 256 -7.29 10.65 0.11
N ALA A 257 -7.53 9.58 0.87
CA ALA A 257 -8.33 8.44 0.42
C ALA A 257 -9.26 7.96 1.53
N ILE A 258 -10.39 7.38 1.12
CA ILE A 258 -11.28 6.65 2.00
C ILE A 258 -11.28 5.20 1.53
N SER A 259 -11.24 4.24 2.45
CA SER A 259 -11.28 2.83 2.08
C SER A 259 -12.32 2.06 2.88
N CYS A 260 -13.03 1.18 2.21
CA CYS A 260 -14.04 0.30 2.79
C CYS A 260 -13.71 -1.14 2.44
N ARG A 261 -13.98 -2.05 3.35
CA ARG A 261 -13.85 -3.49 3.11
C ARG A 261 -15.22 -4.14 3.16
N LEU A 262 -15.44 -5.11 2.29
CA LEU A 262 -16.67 -5.86 2.23
C LEU A 262 -16.42 -7.30 1.79
N SER A 263 -17.45 -8.14 1.85
CA SER A 263 -17.48 -9.48 1.26
C SER A 263 -18.84 -9.66 0.59
N ILE A 264 -18.84 -10.18 -0.63
CA ILE A 264 -20.07 -10.41 -1.41
C ILE A 264 -20.84 -11.66 -0.94
N ASP A 265 -20.14 -12.54 -0.22
CA ASP A 265 -20.71 -13.66 0.50
C ASP A 265 -20.49 -13.51 2.00
N LYS A 266 -20.90 -14.52 2.75
CA LYS A 266 -20.61 -14.61 4.18
C LYS A 266 -19.10 -14.44 4.46
N PRO A 267 -18.69 -13.50 5.34
CA PRO A 267 -17.28 -13.23 5.60
C PRO A 267 -16.58 -14.42 6.27
N HIS A 268 -15.45 -14.85 5.72
CA HIS A 268 -14.63 -15.94 6.26
C HIS A 268 -13.46 -15.38 7.07
N PHE A 269 -13.43 -15.72 8.36
CA PHE A 269 -12.55 -15.11 9.35
C PHE A 269 -11.43 -16.09 9.81
N PRO A 270 -10.25 -16.13 9.17
CA PRO A 270 -9.22 -17.14 9.47
C PRO A 270 -8.49 -16.99 10.83
N ASN A 271 -8.29 -15.75 11.29
CA ASN A 271 -7.44 -15.38 12.44
C ASN A 271 -8.23 -14.75 13.62
N LEU A 272 -7.57 -13.99 14.50
CA LEU A 272 -8.18 -13.29 15.64
C LEU A 272 -8.95 -12.04 15.19
N HIS A 273 -10.20 -12.22 14.79
CA HIS A 273 -11.04 -11.16 14.23
C HIS A 273 -11.65 -10.23 15.27
N TYR A 274 -11.55 -8.91 15.04
CA TYR A 274 -12.10 -7.86 15.88
C TYR A 274 -13.06 -6.91 15.14
N HIS A 275 -13.05 -6.89 13.80
CA HIS A 275 -13.94 -6.02 13.02
C HIS A 275 -15.37 -6.55 12.93
N HIS A 276 -16.33 -5.63 13.04
CA HIS A 276 -17.75 -5.89 12.93
C HIS A 276 -18.19 -5.76 11.47
N TYR A 277 -18.76 -6.84 10.93
CA TYR A 277 -19.32 -6.88 9.59
C TYR A 277 -20.85 -6.83 9.66
N VAL A 278 -21.43 -5.94 8.87
CA VAL A 278 -22.87 -5.68 8.83
C VAL A 278 -23.44 -6.27 7.55
N ASN A 279 -24.52 -7.06 7.65
CA ASN A 279 -25.27 -7.50 6.48
C ASN A 279 -26.09 -6.34 5.91
N ALA A 280 -25.84 -5.99 4.64
CA ALA A 280 -26.47 -4.84 3.99
C ALA A 280 -28.00 -4.95 3.92
N ASN A 281 -28.54 -6.12 3.58
CA ASN A 281 -29.99 -6.29 3.46
C ASN A 281 -30.72 -6.21 4.82
N TRP A 282 -30.11 -6.70 5.89
CA TRP A 282 -30.65 -6.53 7.24
C TRP A 282 -30.56 -5.08 7.70
N HIS A 283 -29.47 -4.38 7.35
CA HIS A 283 -29.27 -2.98 7.71
C HIS A 283 -30.27 -2.04 7.03
N LYS A 284 -30.67 -2.33 5.78
CA LYS A 284 -31.74 -1.62 5.06
C LYS A 284 -33.08 -1.68 5.78
N SER A 285 -33.43 -2.82 6.37
CA SER A 285 -34.68 -3.01 7.09
C SER A 285 -34.65 -2.37 8.47
N ALA A 286 -35.56 -1.43 8.74
CA ALA A 286 -35.67 -0.82 10.07
C ALA A 286 -35.89 -1.85 11.20
N ALA A 287 -36.57 -2.96 10.91
CA ALA A 287 -36.83 -4.03 11.87
C ALA A 287 -35.60 -4.90 12.14
N LEU A 288 -34.74 -5.12 11.13
CA LEU A 288 -33.58 -6.01 11.22
C LEU A 288 -32.26 -5.27 11.49
N ARG A 289 -32.22 -3.95 11.30
CA ARG A 289 -31.02 -3.12 11.47
C ARG A 289 -30.30 -3.32 12.80
N PRO A 290 -30.98 -3.39 13.97
CA PRO A 290 -30.30 -3.64 15.24
C PRO A 290 -29.60 -5.00 15.32
N LEU A 291 -29.95 -5.92 14.43
CA LEU A 291 -29.46 -7.31 14.38
C LEU A 291 -28.56 -7.55 13.17
N ALA A 292 -28.22 -6.53 12.37
CA ALA A 292 -27.56 -6.69 11.08
C ALA A 292 -26.13 -7.25 11.18
N GLU A 293 -25.49 -7.23 12.35
CA GLU A 293 -24.18 -7.85 12.60
C GLU A 293 -24.27 -9.35 12.90
N LEU A 294 -25.44 -9.83 13.38
CA LEU A 294 -25.62 -11.22 13.80
C LEU A 294 -25.28 -12.24 12.70
N PRO A 295 -25.65 -12.04 11.42
CA PRO A 295 -25.34 -13.02 10.39
C PRO A 295 -23.83 -13.20 10.14
N ALA A 296 -23.00 -12.20 10.43
CA ALA A 296 -21.54 -12.33 10.39
C ALA A 296 -21.00 -13.04 11.65
N MET A 297 -21.55 -12.72 12.82
CA MET A 297 -21.11 -13.27 14.11
C MET A 297 -21.41 -14.77 14.29
N PHE A 298 -22.49 -15.28 13.70
CA PHE A 298 -22.88 -16.70 13.85
C PHE A 298 -22.10 -17.67 12.95
N GLN A 299 -21.02 -17.22 12.32
CA GLN A 299 -20.20 -18.10 11.51
C GLN A 299 -19.22 -18.92 12.35
N PRO A 300 -18.96 -20.20 11.97
CA PRO A 300 -17.99 -21.03 12.67
C PRO A 300 -16.60 -20.39 12.78
N SER A 301 -16.17 -19.69 11.72
CA SER A 301 -14.90 -18.96 11.68
C SER A 301 -14.81 -17.86 12.75
N PHE A 302 -15.90 -17.10 12.97
CA PHE A 302 -15.98 -16.08 14.01
C PHE A 302 -15.94 -16.68 15.42
N VAL A 303 -16.66 -17.78 15.65
CA VAL A 303 -16.66 -18.49 16.94
C VAL A 303 -15.28 -19.06 17.26
N ASN A 304 -14.62 -19.66 16.27
CA ASN A 304 -13.26 -20.17 16.41
C ASN A 304 -12.27 -19.03 16.73
N SER A 305 -12.38 -17.91 16.03
CA SER A 305 -11.63 -16.68 16.31
C SER A 305 -11.82 -16.21 17.77
N LEU A 306 -13.06 -16.17 18.26
CA LEU A 306 -13.37 -15.78 19.65
C LEU A 306 -12.74 -16.75 20.66
N ALA A 307 -12.82 -18.05 20.42
CA ALA A 307 -12.22 -19.06 21.28
C ALA A 307 -10.69 -18.92 21.35
N THR A 308 -10.04 -18.66 20.21
CA THR A 308 -8.60 -18.41 20.13
C THR A 308 -8.21 -17.14 20.89
N ARG A 309 -8.98 -16.04 20.76
CA ARG A 309 -8.76 -14.80 21.55
C ARG A 309 -8.84 -15.04 23.05
N ALA A 310 -9.85 -15.79 23.50
CA ALA A 310 -10.03 -16.13 24.90
C ALA A 310 -8.84 -16.94 25.44
N ARG A 311 -8.36 -17.93 24.68
CA ARG A 311 -7.17 -18.72 25.03
C ARG A 311 -5.92 -17.85 25.18
N PHE A 312 -5.64 -16.96 24.23
CA PHE A 312 -4.48 -16.07 24.31
C PHE A 312 -4.52 -15.14 25.53
N LYS A 313 -5.70 -14.58 25.84
CA LYS A 313 -5.89 -13.74 27.02
C LYS A 313 -5.68 -14.50 28.34
N LEU A 314 -6.05 -15.79 28.38
CA LEU A 314 -5.95 -16.65 29.57
C LEU A 314 -4.55 -17.23 29.78
N LEU A 315 -3.87 -17.65 28.70
CA LEU A 315 -2.60 -18.38 28.75
C LEU A 315 -1.37 -17.49 28.62
N GLY A 316 -1.54 -16.21 28.24
CA GLY A 316 -0.42 -15.27 28.07
C GLY A 316 0.48 -15.55 26.86
N GLU A 317 0.12 -16.53 26.02
CA GLU A 317 0.80 -16.82 24.77
C GLU A 317 0.39 -15.77 23.72
N GLY A 318 1.32 -14.96 23.24
CA GLY A 318 1.09 -14.08 22.09
C GLY A 318 0.90 -14.88 20.79
N LYS A 319 0.48 -14.22 19.69
CA LYS A 319 0.56 -14.82 18.35
C LYS A 319 2.00 -15.35 18.17
N PRO A 320 2.22 -16.62 17.78
CA PRO A 320 3.56 -17.12 17.52
C PRO A 320 4.26 -16.20 16.52
N VAL A 321 5.41 -15.63 16.92
CA VAL A 321 6.25 -14.86 16.00
C VAL A 321 6.92 -15.90 15.10
N PRO A 322 6.72 -15.88 13.77
CA PRO A 322 7.48 -16.76 12.91
C PRO A 322 8.97 -16.47 13.12
N ALA A 323 9.78 -17.52 13.27
CA ALA A 323 11.22 -17.33 13.28
C ALA A 323 11.63 -16.58 11.99
N PRO A 324 12.47 -15.53 12.08
CA PRO A 324 12.98 -14.86 10.91
C PRO A 324 13.59 -15.89 9.96
N THR A 325 13.20 -15.84 8.68
CA THR A 325 13.90 -16.67 7.70
C THR A 325 15.32 -16.13 7.59
N ALA A 326 16.32 -17.01 7.66
CA ALA A 326 17.71 -16.58 7.55
C ALA A 326 17.87 -15.81 6.22
N PRO A 327 18.43 -14.60 6.25
CA PRO A 327 18.58 -13.81 5.04
C PRO A 327 19.40 -14.57 4.02
N GLU A 328 18.92 -14.63 2.79
CA GLU A 328 19.74 -15.12 1.69
C GLU A 328 20.98 -14.23 1.55
N ILE A 329 22.14 -14.88 1.47
CA ILE A 329 23.44 -14.27 1.26
C ILE A 329 24.13 -15.08 0.18
N ILE A 330 24.47 -14.40 -0.92
CA ILE A 330 25.23 -14.98 -2.01
C ILE A 330 26.69 -14.51 -1.98
N GLY A 331 27.55 -15.26 -2.68
CA GLY A 331 28.97 -14.97 -2.79
C GLY A 331 29.83 -15.58 -1.69
N THR A 332 31.14 -15.51 -1.91
CA THR A 332 32.17 -16.09 -1.03
C THR A 332 33.17 -15.01 -0.66
N LYS A 333 33.57 -14.97 0.62
CA LYS A 333 34.64 -14.10 1.08
C LYS A 333 36.01 -14.64 0.63
N VAL A 334 36.75 -13.86 -0.14
CA VAL A 334 38.10 -14.18 -0.62
C VAL A 334 39.06 -13.08 -0.15
N GLY A 335 39.83 -13.37 0.90
CA GLY A 335 40.65 -12.34 1.55
C GLY A 335 39.77 -11.22 2.14
N ASP A 336 39.99 -9.99 1.67
CA ASP A 336 39.26 -8.79 2.10
C ASP A 336 38.04 -8.45 1.21
N VAL A 337 37.84 -9.16 0.10
CA VAL A 337 36.74 -8.93 -0.85
C VAL A 337 35.68 -10.02 -0.76
N ILE A 338 34.50 -9.74 -1.31
CA ILE A 338 33.43 -10.71 -1.56
C ILE A 338 33.36 -10.93 -3.07
N GLU A 339 33.36 -12.20 -3.50
CA GLU A 339 33.17 -12.59 -4.89
C GLU A 339 31.78 -13.22 -5.06
N VAL A 340 30.98 -12.68 -5.96
CA VAL A 340 29.66 -13.21 -6.34
C VAL A 340 29.74 -13.71 -7.78
N ALA A 341 29.22 -14.90 -8.09
CA ALA A 341 29.14 -15.32 -9.48
C ALA A 341 28.11 -14.45 -10.22
N LEU A 342 28.45 -13.97 -11.42
CA LEU A 342 27.56 -13.07 -12.17
C LEU A 342 26.23 -13.75 -12.54
N ALA A 343 26.23 -15.08 -12.67
CA ALA A 343 25.03 -15.88 -12.90
C ALA A 343 24.06 -15.92 -11.70
N ASP A 344 24.56 -15.72 -10.48
CA ASP A 344 23.74 -15.66 -9.26
C ASP A 344 23.14 -14.27 -9.05
N LEU A 345 23.46 -13.31 -9.92
CA LEU A 345 22.95 -11.93 -9.87
C LEU A 345 22.37 -11.55 -11.24
N PRO A 346 21.11 -11.93 -11.53
CA PRO A 346 20.42 -11.51 -12.74
C PRO A 346 20.25 -9.99 -12.82
N VAL A 347 20.16 -9.45 -14.04
CA VAL A 347 19.85 -8.03 -14.25
C VAL A 347 18.47 -7.70 -13.66
N GLY A 348 18.37 -6.59 -12.96
CA GLY A 348 17.13 -6.16 -12.31
C GLY A 348 17.02 -6.62 -10.84
N GLU A 349 17.86 -7.55 -10.40
CA GLU A 349 17.78 -8.12 -9.07
C GLU A 349 18.73 -7.47 -8.05
N VAL A 350 18.34 -7.59 -6.78
CA VAL A 350 19.11 -7.18 -5.61
C VAL A 350 19.30 -8.40 -4.74
N HIS A 351 20.52 -8.62 -4.25
CA HIS A 351 20.85 -9.77 -3.41
C HIS A 351 21.70 -9.36 -2.22
N GLY A 352 21.50 -10.04 -1.10
CA GLY A 352 22.35 -9.89 0.08
C GLY A 352 23.72 -10.50 -0.18
N VAL A 353 24.79 -9.79 0.18
CA VAL A 353 26.18 -10.33 0.13
C VAL A 353 26.80 -10.42 1.51
N SER A 354 26.17 -9.79 2.50
CA SER A 354 26.42 -9.96 3.93
C SER A 354 25.19 -9.52 4.73
N ALA A 355 25.29 -9.54 6.06
CA ALA A 355 24.26 -8.94 6.92
C ALA A 355 24.12 -7.41 6.72
N ALA A 356 25.18 -6.73 6.27
CA ALA A 356 25.24 -5.27 6.18
C ALA A 356 25.14 -4.73 4.75
N LEU A 357 25.43 -5.54 3.74
CA LEU A 357 25.54 -5.12 2.34
C LEU A 357 24.66 -5.96 1.41
N CYS A 358 24.14 -5.31 0.38
CA CYS A 358 23.52 -5.93 -0.77
C CYS A 358 24.21 -5.46 -2.06
N VAL A 359 24.07 -6.23 -3.12
CA VAL A 359 24.51 -5.89 -4.47
C VAL A 359 23.29 -5.89 -5.39
N ALA A 360 23.23 -4.92 -6.29
CA ALA A 360 22.20 -4.82 -7.31
C ALA A 360 22.86 -4.78 -8.69
N ARG A 361 22.26 -5.47 -9.67
CA ARG A 361 22.71 -5.44 -11.06
C ARG A 361 21.74 -4.60 -11.89
N LEU A 362 22.21 -3.42 -12.29
CA LEU A 362 21.39 -2.42 -12.97
C LEU A 362 21.27 -2.72 -14.47
N SER A 363 22.32 -3.30 -15.06
CA SER A 363 22.35 -3.70 -16.46
C SER A 363 23.33 -4.86 -16.66
N GLU A 364 23.51 -5.31 -17.90
CA GLU A 364 24.49 -6.33 -18.23
C GLU A 364 25.92 -5.97 -17.79
N HIS A 365 26.24 -4.68 -17.69
CA HIS A 365 27.59 -4.18 -17.44
C HIS A 365 27.71 -3.31 -16.18
N GLU A 366 26.62 -3.05 -15.47
CA GLU A 366 26.60 -2.13 -14.33
C GLU A 366 26.07 -2.81 -13.07
N VAL A 367 26.86 -2.71 -12.00
CA VAL A 367 26.54 -3.22 -10.67
C VAL A 367 26.80 -2.16 -9.62
N VAL A 368 26.05 -2.22 -8.53
CA VAL A 368 26.23 -1.35 -7.37
C VAL A 368 26.15 -2.17 -6.09
N ALA A 369 27.03 -1.90 -5.12
CA ALA A 369 26.95 -2.45 -3.78
C ALA A 369 26.60 -1.35 -2.77
N LEU A 370 25.58 -1.61 -1.95
CA LEU A 370 24.94 -0.64 -1.05
C LEU A 370 24.77 -1.22 0.36
N THR A 371 24.55 -0.36 1.34
CA THR A 371 24.01 -0.79 2.65
C THR A 371 22.65 -1.47 2.48
N ARG A 372 22.49 -2.63 3.11
CA ARG A 372 21.37 -3.56 2.90
C ARG A 372 20.04 -3.11 3.49
N ARG A 373 20.06 -2.37 4.60
CA ARG A 373 18.84 -2.03 5.36
C ARG A 373 18.34 -0.65 4.96
N CYS A 374 17.07 -0.58 4.58
CA CYS A 374 16.38 0.65 4.26
C CYS A 374 16.40 1.60 5.47
N PRO A 375 16.91 2.83 5.35
CA PRO A 375 17.04 3.76 6.47
C PRO A 375 15.71 4.29 7.02
N HIS A 376 14.59 4.07 6.33
CA HIS A 376 13.27 4.44 6.82
C HIS A 376 12.79 3.51 7.94
N ALA A 377 12.56 2.24 7.62
CA ALA A 377 11.93 1.28 8.53
C ALA A 377 12.75 -0.01 8.73
N GLY A 378 13.96 -0.11 8.17
CA GLY A 378 14.81 -1.30 8.31
C GLY A 378 14.52 -2.43 7.32
N GLY A 379 13.63 -2.21 6.34
CA GLY A 379 13.33 -3.18 5.29
C GLY A 379 14.59 -3.69 4.58
N ASP A 380 14.62 -4.98 4.27
CA ASP A 380 15.76 -5.63 3.62
C ASP A 380 15.76 -5.35 2.11
N LEU A 381 16.69 -4.54 1.61
CA LEU A 381 16.79 -4.20 0.19
C LEU A 381 17.15 -5.40 -0.67
N ALA A 382 17.72 -6.47 -0.10
CA ALA A 382 17.93 -7.73 -0.82
C ALA A 382 16.62 -8.42 -1.24
N ASN A 383 15.49 -8.02 -0.65
CA ASN A 383 14.16 -8.49 -1.06
C ASN A 383 13.47 -7.49 -2.01
N GLY A 384 14.15 -6.41 -2.38
CA GLY A 384 13.67 -5.40 -3.31
C GLY A 384 14.03 -5.72 -4.76
N TRP A 385 13.94 -4.71 -5.61
CA TRP A 385 14.23 -4.80 -7.04
C TRP A 385 14.93 -3.54 -7.54
N VAL A 386 15.47 -3.62 -8.74
CA VAL A 386 15.96 -2.45 -9.47
C VAL A 386 14.84 -1.87 -10.33
N ASP A 387 14.74 -0.54 -10.36
CA ASP A 387 13.88 0.19 -11.28
C ASP A 387 14.65 1.37 -11.90
N GLY A 388 14.95 1.27 -13.19
CA GLY A 388 15.89 2.15 -13.86
C GLY A 388 17.27 2.12 -13.19
N ASP A 389 17.70 3.26 -12.65
CA ASP A 389 18.95 3.41 -11.92
C ASP A 389 18.76 3.48 -10.40
N ALA A 390 17.64 2.98 -9.88
CA ALA A 390 17.32 2.97 -8.46
C ALA A 390 17.17 1.55 -7.90
N VAL A 391 17.51 1.38 -6.62
CA VAL A 391 17.17 0.21 -5.81
C VAL A 391 15.93 0.53 -5.00
N VAL A 392 14.87 -0.24 -5.17
CA VAL A 392 13.55 0.01 -4.58
C VAL A 392 13.33 -0.86 -3.34
N CYS A 393 12.97 -0.22 -2.23
CA CYS A 393 12.65 -0.92 -0.99
C CYS A 393 11.33 -1.71 -1.11
N PRO A 394 11.30 -3.01 -0.76
CA PRO A 394 10.12 -3.85 -0.92
C PRO A 394 9.01 -3.59 0.09
N TRP A 395 9.21 -2.69 1.06
CA TRP A 395 8.17 -2.41 2.07
C TRP A 395 7.28 -1.24 1.67
N HIS A 396 7.89 -0.09 1.39
CA HIS A 396 7.18 1.17 1.14
C HIS A 396 7.43 1.73 -0.27
N ASN A 397 7.90 0.87 -1.19
CA ASN A 397 8.18 1.21 -2.58
C ASN A 397 9.06 2.47 -2.73
N LEU A 398 10.05 2.61 -1.86
CA LEU A 398 10.91 3.79 -1.79
C LEU A 398 12.16 3.57 -2.66
N PRO A 399 12.31 4.29 -3.78
CA PRO A 399 13.50 4.21 -4.62
C PRO A 399 14.67 4.96 -3.98
N TYR A 400 15.85 4.34 -4.03
CA TYR A 400 17.13 4.96 -3.71
C TYR A 400 18.01 4.96 -4.96
N SER A 401 18.55 6.11 -5.33
CA SER A 401 19.48 6.20 -6.46
C SER A 401 20.67 5.27 -6.26
N ALA A 402 20.98 4.44 -7.25
CA ALA A 402 22.17 3.60 -7.23
C ALA A 402 23.47 4.42 -7.29
N ARG A 403 23.43 5.67 -7.75
CA ARG A 403 24.60 6.55 -7.85
C ARG A 403 24.86 7.30 -6.54
N SER A 404 23.85 8.01 -6.03
CA SER A 404 24.02 8.86 -4.85
C SER A 404 23.56 8.21 -3.54
N GLY A 405 22.84 7.08 -3.60
CA GLY A 405 22.22 6.46 -2.44
C GLY A 405 21.04 7.23 -1.84
N LYS A 406 20.69 8.41 -2.37
CA LYS A 406 19.61 9.27 -1.86
C LYS A 406 18.24 8.77 -2.34
N SER A 407 17.22 9.01 -1.52
CA SER A 407 15.80 8.90 -1.91
C SER A 407 15.20 10.28 -2.15
N ALA A 408 13.96 10.34 -2.63
CA ALA A 408 13.22 11.60 -2.75
C ALA A 408 12.75 12.18 -1.39
N CYS A 409 12.80 11.41 -0.31
CA CYS A 409 12.59 11.93 1.04
C CYS A 409 13.89 12.51 1.59
N GLU A 410 13.96 13.82 1.76
CA GLU A 410 15.18 14.56 2.16
C GLU A 410 15.58 14.29 3.61
N SER A 411 14.61 13.98 4.48
CA SER A 411 14.84 13.68 5.89
C SER A 411 15.48 12.30 6.13
N LEU A 412 15.54 11.44 5.10
CA LEU A 412 16.16 10.13 5.19
C LEU A 412 17.65 10.19 4.81
N PRO A 413 18.53 9.50 5.56
CA PRO A 413 19.93 9.40 5.17
C PRO A 413 20.09 8.58 3.89
N ALA A 414 21.12 8.90 3.11
CA ALA A 414 21.49 8.15 1.92
C ALA A 414 22.07 6.76 2.27
N LEU A 415 21.82 5.77 1.42
CA LEU A 415 22.47 4.46 1.47
C LEU A 415 23.96 4.60 1.15
N LYS A 416 24.84 3.96 1.93
CA LYS A 416 26.29 4.01 1.66
C LYS A 416 26.66 3.07 0.54
N ARG A 417 27.53 3.51 -0.37
CA ARG A 417 28.10 2.72 -1.45
C ARG A 417 29.48 2.18 -1.08
N VAL A 418 29.76 0.96 -1.53
CA VAL A 418 31.10 0.38 -1.48
C VAL A 418 31.54 -0.02 -2.89
N PHE A 419 32.85 -0.12 -3.10
CA PHE A 419 33.43 -0.49 -4.38
C PHE A 419 32.94 -1.86 -4.82
N CYS A 420 32.44 -1.92 -6.06
CA CYS A 420 32.19 -3.17 -6.73
C CYS A 420 32.42 -3.03 -8.23
N GLU A 421 32.79 -4.12 -8.88
CA GLU A 421 32.94 -4.18 -10.33
C GLU A 421 32.73 -5.60 -10.85
N ILE A 422 32.39 -5.70 -12.13
CA ILE A 422 32.34 -6.98 -12.84
C ILE A 422 33.76 -7.28 -13.34
N ARG A 423 34.32 -8.44 -12.93
CA ARG A 423 35.58 -8.99 -13.45
C ARG A 423 35.34 -10.37 -14.02
N GLY A 424 35.24 -10.47 -15.35
CA GLY A 424 34.89 -11.72 -16.02
C GLY A 424 33.50 -12.20 -15.59
N GLU A 425 33.38 -13.44 -15.11
CA GLU A 425 32.12 -14.05 -14.67
C GLU A 425 31.81 -13.80 -13.19
N LYS A 426 32.45 -12.82 -12.57
CA LYS A 426 32.28 -12.50 -11.14
C LYS A 426 32.03 -11.02 -10.92
N VAL A 427 31.27 -10.71 -9.87
CA VAL A 427 31.24 -9.39 -9.25
C VAL A 427 32.17 -9.42 -8.05
N ILE A 428 33.14 -8.49 -8.04
CA ILE A 428 34.06 -8.30 -6.92
C ILE A 428 33.54 -7.12 -6.11
N ILE A 429 33.41 -7.28 -4.80
CA ILE A 429 32.94 -6.25 -3.88
C ILE A 429 34.01 -6.06 -2.80
N ASP A 430 34.46 -4.82 -2.57
CA ASP A 430 35.34 -4.46 -1.45
C ASP A 430 34.51 -3.75 -0.37
N PRO A 431 34.14 -4.45 0.73
CA PRO A 431 33.30 -3.87 1.79
C PRO A 431 33.94 -2.69 2.54
N LYS A 432 35.26 -2.52 2.46
CA LYS A 432 36.00 -1.47 3.18
C LYS A 432 36.19 -0.22 2.33
N SER A 433 36.12 -0.35 1.01
CA SER A 433 36.28 0.75 0.07
C SER A 433 34.96 1.49 -0.13
N ILE A 434 34.64 2.42 0.78
CA ILE A 434 33.47 3.30 0.66
C ILE A 434 33.69 4.26 -0.50
N ILE A 435 32.78 4.30 -1.46
CA ILE A 435 32.85 5.25 -2.58
C ILE A 435 32.18 6.57 -2.15
N ALA A 436 32.82 7.69 -2.44
CA ALA A 436 32.18 8.99 -2.31
C ALA A 436 30.93 9.05 -3.19
N MET A 437 29.82 9.53 -2.62
CA MET A 437 28.58 9.70 -3.38
C MET A 437 28.77 10.90 -4.31
N ASP A 438 28.42 10.75 -5.58
CA ASP A 438 28.22 11.93 -6.42
C ASP A 438 27.15 12.79 -5.74
N ASP A 439 27.41 14.10 -5.68
CA ASP A 439 26.46 15.09 -5.16
C ASP A 439 25.11 15.03 -5.90
N GLY A 440 25.14 14.57 -7.16
CA GLY A 440 24.07 13.84 -7.84
C GLY A 440 22.82 14.68 -8.06
N SER A 441 22.83 15.51 -9.10
CA SER A 441 21.62 16.01 -9.78
C SER A 441 20.92 14.87 -10.55
N ASP A 442 19.59 14.97 -10.59
CA ASP A 442 18.62 14.37 -11.55
C ASP A 442 17.83 13.08 -11.23
N VAL A 443 18.21 12.16 -10.32
CA VAL A 443 17.39 10.93 -10.11
C VAL A 443 16.28 11.12 -9.07
N ALA A 444 16.61 11.71 -7.91
CA ALA A 444 15.60 12.15 -6.94
C ALA A 444 14.66 13.18 -7.60
N GLY A 445 15.22 14.01 -8.48
CA GLY A 445 14.48 14.93 -9.35
C GLY A 445 13.54 14.21 -10.31
N ALA A 446 13.94 13.15 -11.01
CA ALA A 446 13.08 12.42 -11.94
C ALA A 446 11.92 11.67 -11.24
N TYR A 447 12.17 11.04 -10.09
CA TYR A 447 11.10 10.39 -9.32
C TYR A 447 10.18 11.38 -8.58
N ALA A 448 10.70 12.57 -8.22
CA ALA A 448 9.89 13.68 -7.70
C ALA A 448 9.10 14.39 -8.82
N ALA A 449 9.71 14.58 -10.01
CA ALA A 449 9.12 15.19 -11.19
C ALA A 449 8.05 14.30 -11.84
N ALA A 450 8.26 12.98 -11.91
CA ALA A 450 7.23 12.03 -12.32
C ALA A 450 6.02 12.01 -11.36
N ALA A 451 6.18 12.48 -10.13
CA ALA A 451 5.07 12.68 -9.20
C ALA A 451 4.40 14.06 -9.34
N SER A 452 5.08 15.07 -9.91
CA SER A 452 4.55 16.44 -10.10
C SER A 452 4.01 16.74 -11.51
N ASP A 453 4.56 16.12 -12.57
CA ASP A 453 4.44 16.60 -13.95
C ASP A 453 3.35 15.91 -14.79
N GLY A 454 2.33 15.32 -14.16
CA GLY A 454 1.16 14.77 -14.85
C GLY A 454 0.24 15.81 -15.53
N ASP A 455 0.58 17.10 -15.52
CA ASP A 455 -0.13 18.16 -16.23
C ASP A 455 0.31 18.21 -17.71
N VAL A 456 -0.02 17.16 -18.48
CA VAL A 456 -0.03 17.24 -19.94
C VAL A 456 -1.47 17.06 -20.42
N GLN A 457 -2.14 18.21 -20.54
CA GLN A 457 -3.29 18.50 -21.41
C GLN A 457 -4.36 17.39 -21.55
N ALA A 458 -5.31 17.36 -20.60
CA ALA A 458 -6.68 16.97 -20.92
C ALA A 458 -7.38 18.17 -21.58
N GLY A 459 -7.29 18.23 -22.91
CA GLY A 459 -8.21 18.98 -23.75
C GLY A 459 -9.45 18.16 -24.06
#